data_AF-A0A1Y6CVX6-F1
#
_entry.id   AF-A0A1Y6CVX6-F1
#
_cell.length_a   1.000
_cell.length_b   1.000
_cell.length_c   1.000
_cell.angle_alpha   90.00
_cell.angle_beta   90.00
_cell.angle_gamma   90.00
#
_symmetry.space_group_name_H-M   'P 1'
#
loop_
_entity.id
_entity.type
_entity.pdbx_description
1 polymer ?
#
loop_
_entity_poly.entity_id
_entity_poly.type
_entity_poly.pdbx_seq_one_letter_code
_entity_poly.pdbx_strand_id
1 'polypeptide(L)'
;MDFSRFNRKSRGGILVPDSDIAAQSRRGRCDGLMHSMLMGGGAPDTRPVVTWNPLDAHASMSLSNGNLTATPLSSAGTGIAVRATSYITQSCYWEMMANNSWGGAQYAWLCGAISATHTLAAALGKGTYGGGHTKAGYWYIDNSSSGGPDGTSWGDNIRVGIDFDYSTRTIYFYKLALGSMVFQAALSLSNNGPYYPAVSGIGSGSYSFNGYFNSASQVSASPRGYPAIGK
;
A
#
# COMPACT_ATOMS: atom_id res chain seq x y z
N MET A 1 -4.77 -33.94 -51.33
CA MET A 1 -5.89 -33.03 -51.67
C MET A 1 -5.40 -31.62 -51.42
N ASP A 2 -5.41 -30.83 -52.48
CA ASP A 2 -4.87 -29.48 -52.59
C ASP A 2 -6.08 -28.55 -52.73
N PHE A 3 -6.16 -27.48 -51.94
CA PHE A 3 -7.01 -26.33 -52.28
C PHE A 3 -6.34 -25.05 -51.80
N SER A 4 -6.04 -24.26 -52.81
CA SER A 4 -5.36 -22.98 -52.80
C SER A 4 -6.37 -21.83 -52.66
N ARG A 5 -5.84 -20.69 -52.17
CA ARG A 5 -6.22 -19.30 -52.52
C ARG A 5 -7.68 -18.85 -52.27
N PHE A 6 -7.82 -17.87 -51.38
CA PHE A 6 -8.77 -16.77 -51.60
C PHE A 6 -8.09 -15.41 -51.40
N ASN A 7 -8.28 -14.57 -52.41
CA ASN A 7 -7.76 -13.24 -52.60
C ASN A 7 -8.99 -12.32 -52.71
N ARG A 8 -9.08 -11.21 -51.97
CA ARG A 8 -9.89 -10.05 -52.40
C ARG A 8 -9.50 -8.75 -51.70
N LYS A 9 -9.13 -7.79 -52.54
CA LYS A 9 -9.01 -6.34 -52.28
C LYS A 9 -10.38 -5.66 -52.29
N SER A 10 -10.53 -4.58 -51.51
CA SER A 10 -11.31 -3.36 -51.83
C SER A 10 -10.97 -2.28 -50.77
N ARG A 11 -10.26 -1.19 -51.09
CA ARG A 11 -10.67 0.12 -51.67
C ARG A 11 -11.63 0.95 -50.79
N GLY A 12 -11.23 2.21 -50.55
CA GLY A 12 -12.03 3.35 -50.04
C GLY A 12 -11.46 3.88 -48.72
N GLY A 13 -10.81 5.05 -48.60
CA GLY A 13 -10.84 6.26 -49.40
C GLY A 13 -11.94 7.20 -48.92
N ILE A 14 -11.72 7.95 -47.84
CA ILE A 14 -12.48 9.17 -47.52
C ILE A 14 -11.49 10.26 -47.11
N LEU A 15 -11.49 11.32 -47.92
CA LEU A 15 -10.89 12.63 -47.71
C LEU A 15 -11.76 13.40 -46.71
N VAL A 16 -11.15 14.06 -45.73
CA VAL A 16 -11.79 15.14 -44.96
C VAL A 16 -11.02 16.42 -45.26
N PRO A 17 -11.69 17.51 -45.67
CA PRO A 17 -11.04 18.74 -46.11
C PRO A 17 -10.55 19.60 -44.94
N ASP A 18 -9.44 20.28 -45.22
CA ASP A 18 -8.93 21.44 -44.49
C ASP A 18 -9.99 22.54 -44.39
N SER A 19 -10.09 23.16 -43.21
CA SER A 19 -10.65 24.49 -43.08
C SER A 19 -9.78 25.38 -42.20
N ASP A 20 -9.42 26.49 -42.82
CA ASP A 20 -8.71 27.66 -42.34
C ASP A 20 -9.12 28.10 -40.92
N ILE A 21 -8.11 28.32 -40.06
CA ILE A 21 -8.25 29.28 -38.97
C ILE A 21 -7.18 30.35 -39.15
N ALA A 22 -7.66 31.46 -39.68
CA ALA A 22 -6.97 32.71 -39.87
C ALA A 22 -6.43 33.30 -38.57
N ALA A 23 -5.29 33.98 -38.72
CA ALA A 23 -4.66 34.83 -37.76
C ALA A 23 -5.61 35.86 -37.12
N GLN A 24 -5.51 36.01 -35.79
CA GLN A 24 -5.82 37.27 -35.13
C GLN A 24 -4.69 37.66 -34.18
N SER A 25 -3.95 38.67 -34.61
CA SER A 25 -3.08 39.48 -33.75
C SER A 25 -3.95 40.25 -32.77
N ARG A 26 -3.65 40.23 -31.47
CA ARG A 26 -3.82 41.40 -30.58
C ARG A 26 -2.74 41.39 -29.50
N ARG A 27 -1.91 42.43 -29.57
CA ARG A 27 -1.05 42.90 -28.49
C ARG A 27 -1.90 43.19 -27.26
N GLY A 28 -1.51 42.64 -26.11
CA GLY A 28 -2.19 42.85 -24.84
C GLY A 28 -1.19 42.81 -23.69
N ARG A 29 -0.70 44.01 -23.35
CA ARG A 29 -0.15 44.49 -22.07
C ARG A 29 0.56 43.50 -21.14
N CYS A 30 1.85 43.79 -20.94
CA CYS A 30 2.56 43.58 -19.70
C CYS A 30 1.93 44.44 -18.60
N ASP A 31 1.03 43.88 -17.79
CA ASP A 31 0.67 44.49 -16.51
C ASP A 31 1.04 43.50 -15.41
N GLY A 32 2.07 43.87 -14.66
CA GLY A 32 2.61 43.11 -13.55
C GLY A 32 1.59 42.94 -12.43
N LEU A 33 1.25 41.69 -12.16
CA LEU A 33 0.86 41.24 -10.84
C LEU A 33 1.97 40.29 -10.37
N MET A 34 2.97 40.87 -9.71
CA MET A 34 3.79 40.17 -8.73
C MET A 34 2.84 39.73 -7.61
N HIS A 35 2.07 38.67 -7.86
CA HIS A 35 1.36 37.96 -6.80
C HIS A 35 2.47 37.33 -5.95
N SER A 36 2.85 38.06 -4.91
CA SER A 36 3.62 37.57 -3.80
C SER A 36 3.00 36.25 -3.36
N MET A 37 3.57 35.14 -3.84
CA MET A 37 3.42 33.86 -3.18
C MET A 37 4.19 34.01 -1.87
N LEU A 38 3.52 34.61 -0.88
CA LEU A 38 3.73 34.28 0.52
C LEU A 38 3.48 32.77 0.59
N MET A 39 4.52 31.99 0.26
CA MET A 39 4.69 30.63 0.70
C MET A 39 4.69 30.76 2.21
N GLY A 40 3.50 30.70 2.80
CA GLY A 40 3.32 30.62 4.23
C GLY A 40 4.15 29.44 4.66
N GLY A 41 5.34 29.72 5.19
CA GLY A 41 6.24 28.74 5.75
C GLY A 41 5.52 28.15 6.95
N GLY A 42 4.69 27.14 6.69
CA GLY A 42 4.11 26.33 7.73
C GLY A 42 5.27 25.86 8.59
N ALA A 43 5.14 26.07 9.90
CA ALA A 43 6.14 25.59 10.83
C ALA A 43 6.47 24.12 10.50
N PRO A 44 7.76 23.73 10.52
CA PRO A 44 8.15 22.36 10.23
C PRO A 44 7.33 21.42 11.11
N ASP A 45 6.78 20.36 10.52
CA ASP A 45 6.02 19.36 11.25
C ASP A 45 6.96 18.69 12.28
N THR A 46 6.81 19.08 13.54
CA THR A 46 7.67 18.60 14.65
C THR A 46 7.21 17.26 15.20
N ARG A 47 6.14 16.67 14.65
CA ARG A 47 5.62 15.39 15.14
C ARG A 47 6.60 14.25 14.86
N PRO A 48 6.68 13.25 15.75
CA PRO A 48 7.53 12.08 15.53
C PRO A 48 7.16 11.40 14.21
N VAL A 49 8.18 11.13 13.39
CA VAL A 49 7.98 10.41 12.13
C VAL A 49 7.61 8.96 12.45
N VAL A 50 6.44 8.53 11.99
CA VAL A 50 6.04 7.12 12.09
C VAL A 50 6.94 6.29 11.17
N THR A 51 7.55 5.24 11.73
CA THR A 51 8.47 4.33 11.06
C THR A 51 8.26 2.90 11.59
N TRP A 52 8.96 1.90 11.06
CA TRP A 52 9.06 0.60 11.74
C TRP A 52 9.83 0.74 13.05
N ASN A 53 9.33 0.11 14.11
CA ASN A 53 9.90 0.26 15.43
C ASN A 53 11.07 -0.72 15.64
N PRO A 54 12.33 -0.26 15.77
CA PRO A 54 13.47 -1.15 15.99
C PRO A 54 13.42 -1.85 17.36
N LEU A 55 12.69 -1.30 18.34
CA LEU A 55 12.49 -1.90 19.66
C LEU A 55 11.32 -2.90 19.67
N ASP A 56 10.55 -2.97 18.59
CA ASP A 56 9.35 -3.80 18.47
C ASP A 56 9.33 -4.54 17.13
N ALA A 57 10.48 -5.14 16.84
CA ALA A 57 10.78 -5.96 15.67
C ALA A 57 11.31 -7.32 16.11
N HIS A 58 11.00 -8.38 15.35
CA HIS A 58 11.67 -9.66 15.53
C HIS A 58 13.18 -9.51 15.33
N ALA A 59 14.00 -10.25 16.09
CA ALA A 59 15.48 -10.14 16.02
C ALA A 59 16.06 -10.40 14.61
N SER A 60 15.38 -11.24 13.81
CA SER A 60 15.74 -11.51 12.42
C SER A 60 15.13 -10.54 11.39
N MET A 61 14.54 -9.43 11.83
CA MET A 61 14.02 -8.36 10.96
C MET A 61 15.06 -7.24 10.88
N SER A 62 15.61 -7.01 9.69
CA SER A 62 16.51 -5.89 9.44
C SER A 62 15.71 -4.65 9.06
N LEU A 63 16.03 -3.50 9.68
CA LEU A 63 15.43 -2.21 9.35
C LEU A 63 16.48 -1.31 8.70
N SER A 64 16.09 -0.61 7.63
CA SER A 64 16.97 0.29 6.88
C SER A 64 16.20 1.50 6.35
N ASN A 65 16.90 2.45 5.73
CA ASN A 65 16.33 3.67 5.15
C ASN A 65 15.51 4.48 6.17
N GLY A 66 16.12 4.83 7.31
CA GLY A 66 15.42 5.52 8.40
C GLY A 66 14.29 4.68 9.01
N ASN A 67 14.48 3.36 9.07
CA ASN A 67 13.48 2.39 9.52
C ASN A 67 12.18 2.38 8.71
N LEU A 68 12.21 2.79 7.43
CA LEU A 68 11.06 2.69 6.54
C LEU A 68 11.06 1.39 5.72
N THR A 69 12.19 0.71 5.64
CA THR A 69 12.33 -0.57 4.92
C THR A 69 12.56 -1.70 5.92
N ALA A 70 11.69 -2.70 5.95
CA ALA A 70 11.83 -3.91 6.74
C ALA A 70 12.17 -5.12 5.86
N THR A 71 13.23 -5.85 6.21
CA THR A 71 13.75 -6.99 5.44
C THR A 71 13.87 -8.21 6.37
N PRO A 72 13.05 -9.26 6.18
CA PRO A 72 13.17 -10.47 6.98
C PRO A 72 14.40 -11.28 6.52
N LEU A 73 15.39 -11.46 7.41
CA LEU A 73 16.69 -12.04 7.05
C LEU A 73 16.73 -13.57 7.13
N SER A 74 16.15 -14.15 8.17
CA SER A 74 16.13 -15.61 8.37
C SER A 74 14.94 -15.99 9.24
N SER A 75 14.14 -16.92 8.75
CA SER A 75 13.15 -17.61 9.57
C SER A 75 13.00 -19.04 9.09
N ALA A 76 12.95 -20.01 10.01
CA ALA A 76 12.77 -21.43 9.73
C ALA A 76 11.34 -21.78 9.26
N GLY A 77 10.82 -21.08 8.25
CA GLY A 77 9.47 -21.25 7.71
C GLY A 77 8.34 -20.58 8.51
N THR A 78 8.63 -20.05 9.70
CA THR A 78 7.68 -19.27 10.50
C THR A 78 7.75 -17.80 10.12
N GLY A 79 6.62 -17.12 9.92
CA GLY A 79 6.65 -15.67 9.68
C GLY A 79 7.26 -14.90 10.85
N ILE A 80 7.93 -13.78 10.54
CA ILE A 80 8.47 -12.84 11.53
C ILE A 80 7.94 -11.44 11.24
N ALA A 81 7.66 -10.67 12.28
CA ALA A 81 6.95 -9.40 12.17
C ALA A 81 7.71 -8.21 12.76
N VAL A 82 7.26 -7.01 12.39
CA VAL A 82 7.61 -5.73 13.02
C VAL A 82 6.37 -4.84 13.08
N ARG A 83 6.23 -4.08 14.17
CA ARG A 83 5.18 -3.06 14.36
C ARG A 83 5.74 -1.67 14.05
N ALA A 84 4.86 -0.74 13.68
CA ALA A 84 5.21 0.67 13.55
C ALA A 84 5.43 1.33 14.93
N THR A 85 6.07 2.49 14.96
CA THR A 85 6.34 3.27 16.19
C THR A 85 5.10 3.90 16.80
N SER A 86 4.00 4.01 16.05
CA SER A 86 2.74 4.56 16.53
C SER A 86 1.62 3.54 16.43
N TYR A 87 0.80 3.47 17.49
CA TYR A 87 -0.45 2.75 17.46
C TYR A 87 -1.55 3.63 16.87
N ILE A 88 -2.60 2.96 16.40
CA ILE A 88 -3.78 3.56 15.83
C ILE A 88 -4.67 4.04 16.99
N THR A 89 -5.03 5.33 16.98
CA THR A 89 -5.92 5.98 17.96
C THR A 89 -7.21 6.49 17.33
N GLN A 90 -7.24 6.62 16.00
CA GLN A 90 -8.35 7.14 15.20
C GLN A 90 -8.35 6.48 13.83
N SER A 91 -9.37 6.73 13.01
CA SER A 91 -9.38 6.22 11.65
C SER A 91 -8.22 6.84 10.86
N CYS A 92 -7.42 6.02 10.20
CA CYS A 92 -6.17 6.46 9.59
C CYS A 92 -5.83 5.69 8.31
N TYR A 93 -4.85 6.23 7.59
CA TYR A 93 -4.36 5.71 6.33
C TYR A 93 -2.84 5.55 6.34
N TRP A 94 -2.35 4.47 5.74
CA TRP A 94 -0.94 4.32 5.41
C TRP A 94 -0.79 3.55 4.11
N GLU A 95 0.36 3.70 3.46
CA GLU A 95 0.69 2.93 2.28
C GLU A 95 1.88 2.02 2.53
N MET A 96 1.97 0.99 1.71
CA MET A 96 2.99 -0.03 1.82
C MET A 96 3.38 -0.58 0.46
N MET A 97 4.62 -1.01 0.30
CA MET A 97 5.09 -1.67 -0.91
C MET A 97 5.97 -2.86 -0.55
N ALA A 98 5.69 -4.01 -1.15
CA ALA A 98 6.60 -5.16 -1.11
C ALA A 98 7.54 -5.11 -2.31
N ASN A 99 8.84 -5.13 -2.07
CA ASN A 99 9.85 -5.12 -3.12
C ASN A 99 10.37 -6.52 -3.41
N ASN A 100 10.69 -6.73 -4.69
CA ASN A 100 11.30 -7.93 -5.27
C ASN A 100 10.40 -9.15 -5.40
N SER A 101 10.79 -10.00 -6.36
CA SER A 101 10.08 -11.22 -6.72
C SER A 101 10.22 -12.29 -5.66
N TRP A 102 9.09 -12.60 -5.02
CA TRP A 102 8.93 -13.77 -4.16
C TRP A 102 8.85 -15.02 -5.03
N GLY A 103 9.99 -15.60 -5.38
CA GLY A 103 10.06 -16.93 -5.96
C GLY A 103 9.51 -17.97 -4.99
N GLY A 104 8.20 -18.23 -5.02
CA GLY A 104 7.57 -19.44 -4.46
C GLY A 104 6.83 -19.31 -3.12
N ALA A 105 6.98 -18.23 -2.35
CA ALA A 105 6.32 -18.15 -1.04
C ALA A 105 4.89 -17.57 -1.14
N GLN A 106 3.88 -18.44 -1.02
CA GLN A 106 2.45 -18.09 -0.90
C GLN A 106 2.11 -17.29 0.38
N TYR A 107 3.10 -17.09 1.26
CA TYR A 107 2.92 -16.69 2.65
C TYR A 107 3.59 -15.38 3.03
N ALA A 108 4.05 -14.55 2.10
CA ALA A 108 4.50 -13.22 2.50
C ALA A 108 3.27 -12.34 2.81
N TRP A 109 3.17 -11.89 4.06
CA TRP A 109 2.05 -11.13 4.61
C TRP A 109 2.34 -9.64 4.42
N LEU A 110 1.61 -9.05 3.48
CA LEU A 110 1.88 -7.71 3.01
C LEU A 110 1.64 -6.67 4.09
N CYS A 111 0.57 -6.82 4.88
CA CYS A 111 0.14 -5.75 5.77
C CYS A 111 -1.04 -6.14 6.64
N GLY A 112 -1.11 -5.50 7.80
CA GLY A 112 -2.28 -5.54 8.66
C GLY A 112 -2.09 -4.70 9.91
N ALA A 113 -3.01 -4.89 10.85
CA ALA A 113 -2.92 -4.29 12.18
C ALA A 113 -2.86 -5.41 13.23
N ILE A 114 -1.89 -5.33 14.14
CA ILE A 114 -1.73 -6.30 15.23
C ILE A 114 -1.66 -5.61 16.57
N SER A 115 -2.12 -6.29 17.61
CA SER A 115 -1.98 -5.86 19.00
C SER A 115 -0.51 -5.84 19.43
N ALA A 116 -0.18 -5.04 20.44
CA ALA A 116 1.10 -5.11 21.16
C ALA A 116 1.39 -6.52 21.73
N THR A 117 0.35 -7.31 22.01
CA THR A 117 0.47 -8.68 22.55
C THR A 117 0.69 -9.76 21.49
N HIS A 118 0.60 -9.43 20.20
CA HIS A 118 0.88 -10.39 19.13
C HIS A 118 2.38 -10.75 19.15
N THR A 119 2.70 -12.04 19.05
CA THR A 119 4.10 -12.49 18.98
C THR A 119 4.76 -12.01 17.68
N LEU A 120 5.98 -11.50 17.76
CA LEU A 120 6.74 -11.11 16.56
C LEU A 120 7.40 -12.31 15.86
N ALA A 121 7.39 -13.49 16.49
CA ALA A 121 7.85 -14.77 15.93
C ALA A 121 6.69 -15.53 15.25
N ALA A 122 5.71 -14.80 14.73
CA ALA A 122 4.68 -15.34 13.87
C ALA A 122 4.34 -14.36 12.76
N ALA A 123 3.81 -14.94 11.70
CA ALA A 123 3.13 -14.23 10.66
C ALA A 123 1.90 -13.45 11.15
N LEU A 124 1.62 -12.31 10.52
CA LEU A 124 0.38 -11.57 10.74
C LEU A 124 -0.83 -12.48 10.47
N GLY A 125 -1.77 -12.51 11.42
CA GLY A 125 -2.99 -13.33 11.34
C GLY A 125 -2.80 -14.81 11.67
N LYS A 126 -1.56 -15.30 11.85
CA LYS A 126 -1.25 -16.68 12.32
C LYS A 126 -0.96 -16.76 13.82
N GLY A 127 -1.34 -15.71 14.56
CA GLY A 127 -1.36 -15.68 16.01
C GLY A 127 -2.65 -15.02 16.48
N THR A 128 -2.87 -15.01 17.79
CA THR A 128 -3.99 -14.29 18.40
C THR A 128 -3.75 -12.78 18.34
N TYR A 129 -4.81 -12.00 18.12
CA TYR A 129 -4.84 -10.53 18.16
C TYR A 129 -4.18 -9.84 16.96
N GLY A 130 -4.32 -10.39 15.76
CA GLY A 130 -3.81 -9.78 14.54
C GLY A 130 -4.56 -10.22 13.29
N GLY A 131 -4.58 -9.34 12.30
CA GLY A 131 -5.04 -9.66 10.95
C GLY A 131 -3.92 -9.41 9.93
N GLY A 132 -3.88 -10.22 8.87
CA GLY A 132 -2.87 -10.09 7.82
C GLY A 132 -3.40 -10.52 6.45
N HIS A 133 -3.12 -9.71 5.44
CA HIS A 133 -3.41 -10.04 4.05
C HIS A 133 -2.16 -10.56 3.33
N THR A 134 -2.26 -11.71 2.67
CA THR A 134 -1.12 -12.32 1.97
C THR A 134 -1.02 -11.88 0.52
N LYS A 135 0.16 -12.06 -0.06
CA LYS A 135 0.35 -11.93 -1.51
C LYS A 135 -0.71 -12.66 -2.33
N ALA A 136 -1.08 -13.85 -1.88
CA ALA A 136 -1.94 -14.76 -2.64
C ALA A 136 -3.43 -14.40 -2.52
N GLY A 137 -3.77 -13.30 -1.85
CA GLY A 137 -5.16 -12.86 -1.70
C GLY A 137 -5.88 -13.48 -0.50
N TYR A 138 -5.15 -14.04 0.46
CA TYR A 138 -5.76 -14.65 1.65
C TYR A 138 -5.73 -13.68 2.82
N TRP A 139 -6.86 -13.58 3.52
CA TRP A 139 -6.96 -12.90 4.80
C TRP A 139 -6.89 -13.90 5.95
N TYR A 140 -5.98 -13.65 6.88
CA TYR A 140 -5.83 -14.42 8.11
C TYR A 140 -6.17 -13.54 9.31
N ILE A 141 -6.92 -14.08 10.26
CA ILE A 141 -7.24 -13.45 11.54
C ILE A 141 -7.30 -14.52 12.63
N ASP A 142 -6.62 -14.29 13.76
CA ASP A 142 -6.63 -15.18 14.93
C ASP A 142 -6.37 -16.66 14.60
N ASN A 143 -5.35 -16.93 13.77
CA ASN A 143 -4.95 -18.24 13.28
C ASN A 143 -5.99 -18.95 12.38
N SER A 144 -7.09 -18.29 12.07
CA SER A 144 -8.09 -18.73 11.10
C SER A 144 -7.85 -18.06 9.75
N SER A 145 -7.92 -18.84 8.66
CA SER A 145 -8.06 -18.26 7.32
C SER A 145 -9.51 -17.93 7.09
N SER A 146 -9.81 -16.67 6.85
CA SER A 146 -11.14 -16.22 6.41
C SER A 146 -11.08 -15.90 4.93
N GLY A 147 -11.81 -16.66 4.13
CA GLY A 147 -11.89 -16.50 2.67
C GLY A 147 -10.97 -17.42 1.88
N GLY A 148 -11.40 -17.75 0.66
CA GLY A 148 -10.49 -18.23 -0.40
C GLY A 148 -9.58 -17.09 -0.87
N PRO A 149 -8.76 -17.28 -1.94
CA PRO A 149 -8.12 -16.14 -2.56
C PRO A 149 -9.24 -15.17 -2.94
N ASP A 150 -9.23 -13.96 -2.40
CA ASP A 150 -10.25 -12.93 -2.64
C ASP A 150 -10.26 -12.41 -4.10
N GLY A 151 -9.66 -13.17 -5.03
CA GLY A 151 -9.44 -12.82 -6.42
C GLY A 151 -8.26 -11.87 -6.62
N THR A 152 -7.64 -11.36 -5.56
CA THR A 152 -6.61 -10.32 -5.62
C THR A 152 -5.27 -10.83 -5.12
N SER A 153 -4.56 -11.52 -6.01
CA SER A 153 -3.12 -11.68 -5.82
C SER A 153 -2.42 -10.34 -6.00
N TRP A 154 -1.44 -10.04 -5.16
CA TRP A 154 -0.61 -8.86 -5.29
C TRP A 154 0.61 -9.22 -6.14
N GLY A 155 0.85 -8.46 -7.19
CA GLY A 155 2.09 -8.57 -7.95
C GLY A 155 3.29 -8.11 -7.12
N ASP A 156 4.49 -8.34 -7.65
CA ASP A 156 5.71 -7.75 -7.09
C ASP A 156 5.70 -6.23 -7.29
N ASN A 157 6.32 -5.49 -6.36
CA ASN A 157 6.42 -4.02 -6.40
C ASN A 157 5.06 -3.31 -6.47
N ILE A 158 4.00 -3.97 -5.98
CA ILE A 158 2.68 -3.34 -5.86
C ILE A 158 2.63 -2.53 -4.57
N ARG A 159 2.19 -1.29 -4.73
CA ARG A 159 1.87 -0.39 -3.63
C ARG A 159 0.42 -0.55 -3.22
N VAL A 160 0.21 -0.76 -1.93
CA VAL A 160 -1.07 -1.01 -1.29
C VAL A 160 -1.40 0.15 -0.38
N GLY A 161 -2.58 0.73 -0.55
CA GLY A 161 -3.16 1.69 0.39
C GLY A 161 -3.99 0.94 1.42
N ILE A 162 -3.91 1.36 2.67
CA ILE A 162 -4.56 0.69 3.79
C ILE A 162 -5.29 1.73 4.61
N ASP A 163 -6.61 1.66 4.61
CA ASP A 163 -7.46 2.42 5.52
C ASP A 163 -7.82 1.55 6.73
N PHE A 164 -7.79 2.14 7.91
CA PHE A 164 -8.33 1.54 9.12
C PHE A 164 -9.42 2.46 9.67
N ASP A 165 -10.64 1.95 9.76
CA ASP A 165 -11.74 2.61 10.46
C ASP A 165 -11.72 2.21 11.93
N TYR A 166 -11.40 3.18 12.79
CA TYR A 166 -11.26 2.95 14.22
C TYR A 166 -12.59 2.67 14.92
N SER A 167 -13.69 3.22 14.41
CA SER A 167 -15.01 3.07 15.01
C SER A 167 -15.56 1.67 14.82
N THR A 168 -15.39 1.11 13.61
CA THR A 168 -15.88 -0.22 13.25
C THR A 168 -14.81 -1.31 13.34
N ARG A 169 -13.55 -0.93 13.59
CA ARG A 169 -12.37 -1.81 13.55
C ARG A 169 -12.25 -2.52 12.20
N THR A 170 -12.61 -1.84 11.12
CA THR A 170 -12.55 -2.40 9.77
C THR A 170 -11.28 -1.95 9.08
N ILE A 171 -10.55 -2.89 8.47
CA ILE A 171 -9.42 -2.61 7.61
C ILE A 171 -9.83 -2.76 6.15
N TYR A 172 -9.37 -1.85 5.31
CA TYR A 172 -9.63 -1.82 3.87
C TYR A 172 -8.31 -1.76 3.13
N PHE A 173 -8.18 -2.54 2.06
CA PHE A 173 -7.00 -2.59 1.22
C PHE A 173 -7.34 -2.12 -0.19
N TYR A 174 -6.46 -1.27 -0.71
CA TYR A 174 -6.58 -0.64 -2.00
C TYR A 174 -5.37 -0.98 -2.84
N LYS A 175 -5.61 -1.42 -4.06
CA LYS A 175 -4.56 -1.58 -5.05
C LYS A 175 -4.45 -0.25 -5.77
N LEU A 176 -3.48 0.58 -5.38
CA LEU A 176 -3.45 2.00 -5.78
C LEU A 176 -3.38 2.18 -7.29
N ALA A 177 -2.70 1.27 -8.00
CA ALA A 177 -2.66 1.26 -9.46
C ALA A 177 -4.04 1.05 -10.12
N LEU A 178 -5.01 0.44 -9.43
CA LEU A 178 -6.38 0.26 -9.91
C LEU A 178 -7.33 1.35 -9.43
N GLY A 179 -6.92 2.17 -8.45
CA GLY A 179 -7.77 3.19 -7.83
C GLY A 179 -9.00 2.63 -7.10
N SER A 180 -9.07 1.31 -6.87
CA SER A 180 -10.23 0.65 -6.28
C SER A 180 -9.90 -0.14 -5.02
N MET A 181 -10.89 -0.25 -4.15
CA MET A 181 -10.87 -1.16 -3.01
C MET A 181 -10.87 -2.59 -3.54
N VAL A 182 -9.96 -3.41 -3.03
CA VAL A 182 -9.86 -4.82 -3.43
C VAL A 182 -10.24 -5.76 -2.31
N PHE A 183 -10.08 -5.34 -1.06
CA PHE A 183 -10.44 -6.16 0.09
C PHE A 183 -10.89 -5.31 1.27
N GLN A 184 -11.79 -5.84 2.09
CA GLN A 184 -12.15 -5.28 3.38
C GLN A 184 -12.42 -6.40 4.38
N ALA A 185 -12.06 -6.19 5.65
CA ALA A 185 -12.39 -7.10 6.72
C ALA A 185 -12.58 -6.36 8.04
N ALA A 186 -13.55 -6.81 8.83
CA ALA A 186 -13.62 -6.43 10.23
C ALA A 186 -12.53 -7.17 11.00
N LEU A 187 -11.69 -6.43 11.73
CA LEU A 187 -10.79 -7.01 12.72
C LEU A 187 -11.63 -7.32 13.96
N SER A 188 -12.26 -8.50 13.94
CA SER A 188 -12.99 -9.06 15.09
C SER A 188 -11.99 -9.61 16.10
N LEU A 189 -11.07 -8.76 16.54
CA LEU A 189 -10.02 -9.14 17.46
C LEU A 189 -10.58 -9.07 18.87
N SER A 190 -10.49 -10.19 19.59
CA SER A 190 -11.10 -10.40 20.90
C SER A 190 -10.52 -9.53 22.03
N ASN A 191 -9.61 -8.60 21.74
CA ASN A 191 -8.93 -7.77 22.73
C ASN A 191 -8.95 -6.28 22.34
N ASN A 192 -9.35 -5.39 23.24
CA ASN A 192 -9.43 -3.94 23.00
C ASN A 192 -8.06 -3.21 23.06
N GLY A 193 -6.96 -3.93 22.77
CA GLY A 193 -5.60 -3.38 22.88
C GLY A 193 -5.25 -2.36 21.78
N PRO A 194 -4.16 -1.59 21.97
CA PRO A 194 -3.65 -0.72 20.92
C PRO A 194 -3.21 -1.55 19.71
N TYR A 195 -3.70 -1.15 18.54
CA TYR A 195 -3.35 -1.77 17.27
C TYR A 195 -2.26 -0.97 16.57
N TYR A 196 -1.30 -1.66 15.96
CA TYR A 196 -0.20 -1.04 15.24
C TYR A 196 -0.24 -1.50 13.79
N PRO A 197 0.00 -0.61 12.80
CA PRO A 197 0.40 -1.06 11.48
C PRO A 197 1.60 -2.01 11.60
N ALA A 198 1.53 -3.12 10.89
CA ALA A 198 2.55 -4.15 10.96
C ALA A 198 2.73 -4.88 9.64
N VAL A 199 3.88 -5.54 9.53
CA VAL A 199 4.30 -6.33 8.36
C VAL A 199 4.94 -7.61 8.84
N SER A 200 4.85 -8.66 8.05
CA SER A 200 5.61 -9.87 8.33
C SER A 200 6.01 -10.60 7.07
N GLY A 201 7.10 -11.35 7.17
CA GLY A 201 7.55 -12.22 6.09
C GLY A 201 8.24 -13.45 6.64
N ILE A 202 8.44 -14.44 5.77
CA ILE A 202 9.31 -15.59 6.00
C ILE A 202 10.72 -15.23 5.50
N GLY A 203 11.68 -15.09 6.40
CA GLY A 203 13.02 -14.60 6.12
C GLY A 203 13.81 -15.44 5.11
N SER A 204 14.20 -14.77 4.02
CA SER A 204 15.19 -15.23 3.05
C SER A 204 16.22 -14.15 2.68
N GLY A 205 16.07 -12.94 3.23
CA GLY A 205 16.85 -11.75 2.86
C GLY A 205 16.60 -11.20 1.45
N SER A 206 15.73 -11.84 0.65
CA SER A 206 15.58 -11.54 -0.79
C SER A 206 14.54 -10.46 -1.11
N TYR A 207 13.77 -10.03 -0.12
CA TYR A 207 12.68 -9.09 -0.29
C TYR A 207 12.50 -8.19 0.92
N SER A 208 11.79 -7.08 0.72
CA SER A 208 11.59 -6.07 1.75
C SER A 208 10.22 -5.42 1.66
N PHE A 209 9.85 -4.73 2.73
CA PHE A 209 8.61 -3.98 2.86
C PHE A 209 8.92 -2.51 3.15
N ASN A 210 8.49 -1.62 2.27
CA ASN A 210 8.53 -0.19 2.49
C ASN A 210 7.22 0.31 3.12
N GLY A 211 7.32 1.02 4.23
CA GLY A 211 6.22 1.74 4.87
C GLY A 211 6.20 3.20 4.46
N TYR A 212 5.01 3.73 4.22
CA TYR A 212 4.76 5.12 3.84
C TYR A 212 3.65 5.69 4.73
N PHE A 213 4.08 6.18 5.89
CA PHE A 213 3.18 6.57 6.97
C PHE A 213 2.80 8.04 6.96
N ASN A 214 3.59 8.90 6.33
CA ASN A 214 3.32 10.32 6.21
C ASN A 214 2.76 10.68 4.82
N SER A 215 1.95 11.73 4.75
CA SER A 215 1.29 12.12 3.49
C SER A 215 2.24 12.56 2.39
N ALA A 216 3.42 13.09 2.73
CA ALA A 216 4.40 13.52 1.72
C ALA A 216 5.04 12.33 0.99
N SER A 217 5.12 11.19 1.67
CA SER A 217 5.65 9.94 1.11
C SER A 217 4.59 9.10 0.38
N GLN A 218 3.30 9.38 0.61
CA GLN A 218 2.16 8.68 0.01
C GLN A 218 1.94 9.12 -1.44
N VAL A 219 1.57 8.19 -2.32
CA VAL A 219 1.28 8.50 -3.73
C VAL A 219 -0.18 8.87 -3.96
N SER A 220 -1.04 8.59 -2.98
CA SER A 220 -2.46 8.89 -3.05
C SER A 220 -3.01 9.28 -1.68
N ALA A 221 -4.09 10.06 -1.68
CA ALA A 221 -4.87 10.26 -0.46
C ALA A 221 -5.69 9.00 -0.15
N SER A 222 -6.07 8.83 1.12
CA SER A 222 -7.05 7.82 1.53
C SER A 222 -8.32 7.93 0.67
N PRO A 223 -8.77 6.84 0.03
CA PRO A 223 -10.05 6.80 -0.67
C PRO A 223 -11.24 7.07 0.25
N ARG A 224 -11.10 6.87 1.56
CA ARG A 224 -12.12 7.17 2.59
C ARG A 224 -11.93 8.53 3.25
N GLY A 225 -10.94 9.32 2.82
CA GLY A 225 -10.62 10.63 3.40
C GLY A 225 -9.96 10.57 4.77
N TYR A 226 -9.46 9.41 5.20
CA TYR A 226 -8.76 9.27 6.47
C TYR A 226 -7.37 9.93 6.42
N PRO A 227 -6.92 10.56 7.52
CA PRO A 227 -5.61 11.17 7.59
C PRO A 227 -4.51 10.09 7.60
N ALA A 228 -3.32 10.46 7.12
CA ALA A 228 -2.12 9.65 7.30
C ALA A 228 -1.90 9.30 8.79
N ILE A 229 -1.45 8.09 9.11
CA ILE A 229 -1.22 7.71 10.51
C ILE A 229 -0.18 8.63 11.18
N GLY A 230 -0.41 8.97 12.44
CA GLY A 230 0.42 9.91 13.20
C GLY A 230 0.07 11.38 12.95
N LYS A 231 -1.02 11.66 12.20
CA LYS A 231 -1.56 13.00 12.03
C LYS A 231 -2.68 13.37 12.99
#